data_AF-A0A4V3SY71-F1
#
_entry.id   AF-A0A4V3SY71-F1
#
_cell.length_a   1.000
_cell.length_b   1.000
_cell.length_c   1.000
_cell.angle_alpha   90.00
_cell.angle_beta   90.00
_cell.angle_gamma   90.00
#
_symmetry.space_group_name_H-M   'P 1'
#
loop_
_entity.id
_entity.type
_entity.pdbx_description
1 polymer ?
#
loop_
_entity_poly.entity_id
_entity_poly.type
_entity_poly.pdbx_seq_one_letter_code
_entity_poly.pdbx_strand_id
1 'polypeptide(L)'
;MNAFSPSEYDLQAYADGQVDETLRRQIALYLESHPEAAREVELLRQESQRLRAALDNIPATETPARLDPFRIRRELRARSQRRMAIAASLVLTLSLGTLGGWQLRDMAMRKTYLPMADATQAYRLFA
;
A
#
# COMPACT_ATOMS: atom_id res chain seq x y z
N MET A 1 -17.69 -23.54 -15.09
CA MET A 1 -17.22 -22.25 -15.64
C MET A 1 -17.73 -21.19 -14.70
N ASN A 2 -16.86 -20.44 -14.02
CA ASN A 2 -17.31 -19.40 -13.10
C ASN A 2 -17.98 -18.29 -13.91
N ALA A 3 -19.24 -17.99 -13.59
CA ALA A 3 -19.94 -16.86 -14.17
C ALA A 3 -19.18 -15.58 -13.75
N PHE A 4 -18.60 -14.89 -14.73
CA PHE A 4 -18.01 -13.58 -14.51
C PHE A 4 -19.16 -12.62 -14.19
N SER A 5 -19.18 -12.08 -12.97
CA SER A 5 -20.10 -11.03 -12.55
C SER A 5 -19.26 -9.79 -12.26
N PRO A 6 -19.31 -8.75 -13.10
CA PRO A 6 -18.58 -7.51 -12.84
C PRO A 6 -19.12 -6.82 -11.58
N SER A 7 -18.25 -6.17 -10.83
CA SER A 7 -18.66 -5.33 -9.70
C SER A 7 -19.25 -4.01 -10.21
N GLU A 8 -19.96 -3.28 -9.34
CA GLU A 8 -20.46 -1.93 -9.64
C GLU A 8 -19.31 -0.98 -10.04
N TYR A 9 -18.15 -1.11 -9.38
CA TYR A 9 -16.94 -0.35 -9.71
C TYR A 9 -16.43 -0.67 -11.13
N ASP A 10 -16.49 -1.94 -11.56
CA ASP A 10 -16.06 -2.33 -12.90
C ASP A 10 -17.00 -1.80 -13.98
N LEU A 11 -18.30 -1.73 -13.70
CA LEU A 11 -19.29 -1.12 -14.61
C LEU A 11 -19.09 0.40 -14.74
N GLN A 12 -18.82 1.09 -13.62
CA GLN A 12 -18.47 2.51 -13.62
C GLN A 12 -17.17 2.76 -14.38
N ALA A 13 -16.12 1.96 -14.12
CA ALA A 13 -14.86 2.05 -14.83
C ALA A 13 -15.03 1.76 -16.35
N TYR A 14 -15.94 0.86 -16.71
CA TYR A 14 -16.29 0.58 -18.10
C TYR A 14 -17.05 1.74 -18.76
N ALA A 15 -17.96 2.38 -18.04
CA ALA A 15 -18.64 3.60 -18.49
C ALA A 15 -17.65 4.75 -18.74
N ASP A 16 -16.63 4.89 -17.88
CA ASP A 16 -15.56 5.89 -17.96
C ASP A 16 -14.42 5.53 -18.92
N GLY A 17 -14.38 4.31 -19.46
CA GLY A 17 -13.32 3.83 -20.35
C GLY A 17 -11.99 3.52 -19.65
N GLN A 18 -11.97 3.38 -18.33
CA GLN A 18 -10.78 3.14 -17.50
C GLN A 18 -10.46 1.64 -17.28
N VAL A 19 -11.13 0.75 -18.00
CA VAL A 19 -10.89 -0.72 -17.92
C VAL A 19 -9.87 -1.19 -18.96
N ASP A 20 -9.10 -2.22 -18.59
CA ASP A 20 -8.21 -2.94 -19.51
C ASP A 20 -9.01 -3.65 -20.62
N GLU A 21 -8.37 -3.91 -21.76
CA GLU A 21 -9.00 -4.50 -22.95
C GLU A 21 -9.59 -5.90 -22.66
N THR A 22 -8.94 -6.67 -21.79
CA THR A 22 -9.41 -8.00 -21.39
C THR A 22 -10.73 -7.92 -20.62
N LEU A 23 -10.78 -7.05 -19.61
CA LEU A 23 -11.95 -6.81 -18.77
C LEU A 23 -13.08 -6.16 -19.57
N ARG A 24 -12.75 -5.23 -20.48
CA ARG A 24 -13.70 -4.58 -21.38
C ARG A 24 -14.50 -5.60 -22.19
N ARG A 25 -13.83 -6.61 -22.76
CA ARG A 25 -14.49 -7.66 -23.55
C ARG A 25 -15.38 -8.55 -22.69
N GLN A 26 -14.94 -8.88 -21.48
CA GLN A 26 -15.75 -9.67 -20.54
C GLN A 26 -17.01 -8.92 -20.11
N ILE A 27 -16.89 -7.62 -19.81
CA ILE A 27 -18.03 -6.77 -19.48
C ILE A 27 -18.95 -6.61 -20.69
N ALA A 28 -18.42 -6.40 -21.90
CA ALA A 28 -19.25 -6.30 -23.11
C ALA A 28 -20.12 -7.55 -23.33
N LEU A 29 -19.54 -8.75 -23.20
CA LEU A 29 -20.28 -10.01 -23.27
C LEU A 29 -21.32 -10.16 -22.15
N TYR A 30 -20.99 -9.69 -20.94
CA TYR A 30 -21.93 -9.68 -19.82
C TYR A 30 -23.13 -8.76 -20.10
N LEU A 31 -22.88 -7.56 -20.64
CA LEU A 31 -23.92 -6.57 -20.96
C LEU A 31 -24.87 -7.04 -22.07
N GLU A 32 -24.40 -7.86 -23.02
CA GLU A 32 -25.27 -8.48 -24.04
C GLU A 32 -26.34 -9.39 -23.44
N SER A 33 -26.02 -10.05 -22.33
CA SER A 33 -26.94 -10.96 -21.62
C SER A 33 -27.73 -10.28 -20.49
N HIS A 34 -27.35 -9.06 -20.09
CA HIS A 34 -27.95 -8.31 -18.98
C HIS A 34 -28.38 -6.90 -19.43
N PRO A 35 -29.56 -6.76 -20.05
CA PRO A 35 -30.02 -5.48 -20.60
C PRO A 35 -30.28 -4.41 -19.54
N GLU A 36 -30.54 -4.79 -18.29
CA GLU A 36 -30.71 -3.83 -17.18
C GLU A 36 -29.37 -3.14 -16.85
N ALA A 37 -28.28 -3.89 -16.71
CA ALA A 37 -26.95 -3.35 -16.50
C ALA A 37 -26.48 -2.49 -17.69
N ALA A 38 -26.87 -2.87 -18.92
CA ALA A 38 -26.56 -2.06 -20.11
C ALA A 38 -27.26 -0.69 -20.09
N ARG A 39 -28.50 -0.62 -19.61
CA ARG A 39 -29.22 0.66 -19.43
C ARG A 39 -28.57 1.52 -18.36
N GLU A 40 -28.12 0.93 -17.26
CA GLU A 40 -27.42 1.64 -16.18
C GLU A 40 -26.13 2.28 -16.68
N VAL A 41 -25.29 1.52 -17.41
CA VAL A 41 -24.06 2.06 -18.03
C VAL A 41 -24.36 3.21 -18.99
N GLU A 42 -25.45 3.13 -19.77
CA GLU A 42 -25.83 4.19 -20.69
C GLU A 42 -26.29 5.46 -19.95
N LEU A 43 -27.05 5.33 -18.86
CA LEU A 43 -27.43 6.45 -18.01
C LEU A 43 -26.18 7.15 -17.43
N LEU A 44 -25.22 6.38 -16.91
CA LEU A 44 -23.96 6.91 -16.39
C LEU A 44 -23.17 7.68 -17.46
N ARG A 45 -23.17 7.19 -18.71
CA ARG A 45 -22.53 7.88 -19.84
C ARG A 45 -23.23 9.20 -20.17
N GLN A 46 -24.55 9.21 -20.19
CA GLN A 46 -25.34 10.42 -20.45
C GLN A 46 -25.15 11.47 -19.36
N GLU A 47 -25.15 11.08 -18.09
CA GLU A 47 -24.85 11.97 -16.96
C GLU A 47 -23.45 12.56 -17.08
N SER A 48 -22.45 11.72 -17.37
CA SER A 48 -21.08 12.15 -17.58
C SER A 48 -20.95 13.15 -18.74
N GLN A 49 -21.65 12.90 -19.85
CA GLN A 49 -21.67 13.82 -21.00
C GLN A 49 -22.36 15.14 -20.66
N ARG A 50 -23.46 15.10 -19.90
CA ARG A 50 -24.17 16.30 -19.42
C ARG A 50 -23.28 17.14 -18.51
N LEU A 51 -22.54 16.50 -17.61
CA LEU A 51 -21.57 17.17 -16.74
C LEU A 51 -20.45 17.82 -17.55
N ARG A 52 -19.88 17.12 -18.54
CA ARG A 52 -18.87 17.69 -19.44
C ARG A 52 -19.41 18.90 -20.18
N ALA A 53 -20.59 18.79 -20.80
CA ALA A 53 -21.22 19.91 -21.50
C ALA A 53 -21.53 21.12 -20.58
N ALA A 54 -21.88 20.87 -19.31
CA ALA A 54 -22.09 21.94 -18.33
C ALA A 54 -20.76 22.63 -17.96
N LEU A 55 -19.67 21.88 -17.89
CA LEU A 55 -18.33 22.39 -17.56
C LEU A 55 -17.61 23.01 -18.76
N ASP A 56 -17.95 22.64 -20.00
CA ASP A 56 -17.35 23.19 -21.23
C ASP A 56 -17.55 24.71 -21.36
N ASN A 57 -18.60 25.25 -20.74
CA ASN A 57 -18.87 26.69 -20.72
C ASN A 57 -18.12 27.45 -19.61
N ILE A 58 -17.36 26.76 -18.76
CA ILE A 58 -16.51 27.40 -17.75
C ILE A 58 -15.22 27.81 -18.46
N PRO A 59 -14.89 29.12 -18.53
CA PRO A 59 -13.65 29.56 -19.15
C PRO A 59 -12.48 28.88 -18.44
N ALA A 60 -11.58 28.28 -19.23
CA ALA A 60 -10.37 27.66 -18.74
C ALA A 60 -9.51 28.71 -18.01
N THR A 61 -9.76 28.85 -16.71
CA THR A 61 -8.90 29.63 -15.83
C THR A 61 -7.62 28.83 -15.68
N GLU A 62 -6.46 29.52 -15.69
CA GLU A 62 -5.19 28.85 -15.45
C GLU A 62 -5.30 27.98 -14.20
N THR A 63 -5.16 26.66 -14.39
CA THR A 63 -5.25 25.73 -13.27
C THR A 63 -4.12 26.09 -12.31
N PRO A 64 -4.43 26.49 -11.06
CA PRO A 64 -3.39 26.96 -10.16
C PRO A 64 -2.35 25.85 -10.00
N ALA A 65 -1.06 26.18 -10.06
CA ALA A 65 0.03 25.19 -10.08
C ALA A 65 0.04 24.22 -8.88
N ARG A 66 -0.74 24.50 -7.83
CA ARG A 66 -0.99 23.61 -6.69
C ARG A 66 -1.93 22.45 -7.01
N LEU A 67 -2.80 22.59 -8.01
CA LEU A 67 -3.78 21.59 -8.45
C LEU A 67 -3.29 20.72 -9.61
N ASP A 68 -2.01 20.82 -9.97
CA ASP A 68 -1.40 19.92 -10.97
C ASP A 68 -1.43 18.46 -10.46
N PRO A 69 -2.18 17.55 -11.12
CA PRO A 69 -2.32 16.15 -10.69
C PRO A 69 -0.97 15.43 -10.59
N PHE A 70 0.00 15.76 -11.45
CA PHE A 70 1.32 15.14 -11.42
C PHE A 70 2.09 15.54 -10.17
N ARG A 71 1.99 16.80 -9.76
CA ARG A 71 2.62 17.30 -8.51
C ARG A 71 2.01 16.64 -7.29
N ILE A 72 0.69 16.55 -7.22
CA ILE A 72 -0.03 15.91 -6.10
C ILE A 72 0.39 14.43 -5.99
N ARG A 73 0.34 13.67 -7.10
CA ARG A 73 0.74 12.26 -7.11
C ARG A 73 2.20 12.07 -6.68
N ARG A 74 3.10 12.93 -7.14
CA ARG A 74 4.51 12.91 -6.75
C ARG A 74 4.70 13.19 -5.26
N GLU A 75 4.02 14.18 -4.72
CA GLU A 75 4.08 14.52 -3.30
C GLU A 75 3.54 13.40 -2.41
N LEU A 76 2.40 12.78 -2.78
CA LEU A 76 1.85 11.64 -2.06
C LEU A 76 2.82 10.45 -2.05
N ARG A 77 3.42 10.12 -3.20
CA ARG A 77 4.41 9.04 -3.31
C ARG A 77 5.65 9.33 -2.48
N ALA A 78 6.17 10.56 -2.53
CA ALA A 78 7.32 10.98 -1.72
C ALA A 78 7.02 10.92 -0.21
N ARG A 79 5.82 11.31 0.22
CA ARG A 79 5.39 11.19 1.63
C ARG A 79 5.32 9.73 2.08
N SER A 80 4.76 8.85 1.24
CA SER A 80 4.71 7.41 1.54
C SER A 80 6.11 6.81 1.66
N GLN A 81 7.00 7.09 0.71
CA GLN A 81 8.39 6.63 0.75
C GLN A 81 9.15 7.12 2.00
N ARG A 82 8.97 8.39 2.39
CA ARG A 82 9.57 8.92 3.63
C ARG A 82 9.04 8.20 4.87
N ARG A 83 7.74 7.94 4.95
CA ARG A 83 7.14 7.19 6.07
C ARG A 83 7.70 5.77 6.14
N MET A 84 7.85 5.09 4.98
CA MET A 84 8.47 3.76 4.92
C MET A 84 9.93 3.79 5.36
N ALA A 85 10.70 4.80 4.94
CA ALA A 85 12.09 4.95 5.35
C ALA A 85 12.22 5.18 6.87
N ILE A 86 11.35 6.01 7.46
CA ILE A 86 11.30 6.22 8.91
C ILE A 86 10.90 4.94 9.64
N ALA A 87 9.87 4.23 9.16
CA ALA A 87 9.46 2.97 9.77
C ALA A 87 10.60 1.93 9.72
N ALA A 88 11.27 1.80 8.57
CA ALA A 88 12.41 0.90 8.41
C ALA A 88 13.57 1.28 9.33
N SER A 89 13.90 2.57 9.48
CA SER A 89 14.98 2.99 10.38
C SER A 89 14.64 2.73 11.85
N LEU A 90 13.39 2.94 12.27
CA LEU A 90 12.93 2.59 13.61
C LEU A 90 13.03 1.08 13.86
N VAL A 91 12.56 0.26 12.93
CA VAL A 91 12.66 -1.20 13.03
C VAL A 91 14.11 -1.64 13.12
N LEU A 92 15.01 -1.12 12.27
CA LEU A 92 16.43 -1.42 12.31
C LEU A 92 17.04 -1.01 13.65
N THR A 93 16.79 0.21 14.11
CA THR A 93 17.33 0.73 15.37
C THR A 93 16.85 -0.10 16.56
N LEU A 94 15.56 -0.45 16.59
CA LEU A 94 14.98 -1.28 17.64
C LEU A 94 15.53 -2.70 17.60
N SER A 95 15.72 -3.26 16.41
CA SER A 95 16.29 -4.61 16.23
C SER A 95 17.75 -4.65 16.67
N LEU A 96 18.56 -3.66 16.26
CA LEU A 96 19.97 -3.55 16.69
C LEU A 96 20.07 -3.31 18.20
N GLY A 97 19.20 -2.46 18.77
CA GLY A 97 19.20 -2.17 20.21
C GLY A 97 18.77 -3.38 21.05
N THR A 98 17.72 -4.08 20.64
CA THR A 98 17.21 -5.25 21.38
C THR A 98 18.15 -6.45 21.28
N LEU A 99 18.60 -6.81 20.07
CA LEU A 99 19.51 -7.95 19.88
C LEU A 99 20.92 -7.65 20.40
N GLY A 100 21.46 -6.47 20.09
CA GLY A 100 22.80 -6.07 20.52
C GLY A 100 22.91 -5.87 22.03
N GLY A 101 21.89 -5.28 22.66
CA GLY A 101 21.86 -5.07 24.11
C GLY A 101 21.82 -6.38 24.91
N TRP A 102 21.11 -7.39 24.40
CA TRP A 102 21.04 -8.69 25.07
C TRP A 102 22.36 -9.47 24.99
N GLN A 103 23.04 -9.44 23.83
CA GLN A 103 24.36 -10.05 23.65
C GLN A 103 25.42 -9.43 24.58
N LEU A 104 25.45 -8.11 24.71
CA LEU A 104 26.35 -7.42 25.63
C LEU A 104 26.05 -7.76 27.10
N ARG A 105 24.77 -7.90 27.46
CA ARG A 105 24.36 -8.34 28.81
C ARG A 105 24.83 -9.75 29.11
N ASP A 106 24.70 -10.70 28.18
CA ASP A 106 25.19 -12.07 28.36
C ASP A 106 26.71 -12.12 28.49
N MET A 107 27.44 -11.34 27.67
CA MET A 107 28.89 -11.23 27.80
C MET A 107 29.31 -10.60 29.14
N ALA A 108 28.59 -9.57 29.61
CA ALA A 108 28.84 -8.94 30.90
C ALA A 108 28.56 -9.90 32.07
N MET A 109 27.43 -10.62 32.04
CA MET A 109 27.11 -11.62 33.07
C MET A 109 28.12 -12.76 33.11
N ARG A 110 28.58 -13.26 31.95
CA ARG A 110 29.65 -14.27 31.88
C ARG A 110 30.97 -13.76 32.46
N LYS A 111 31.32 -12.49 32.27
CA LYS A 111 32.52 -11.88 32.90
C LYS A 111 32.39 -11.76 34.42
N THR A 112 31.19 -11.46 34.92
CA THR A 112 30.95 -11.31 36.37
C THR A 112 30.88 -12.66 37.11
N TYR A 113 30.56 -13.77 36.42
CA TYR A 113 30.41 -15.12 37.00
C TYR A 113 31.70 -15.98 36.99
N LEU A 114 32.84 -15.45 37.44
CA LEU A 114 34.05 -16.28 37.69
C LEU A 114 34.70 -16.23 39.09
N PRO A 115 34.01 -15.98 40.23
CA PRO A 115 34.65 -16.11 41.54
C PRO A 115 34.63 -17.55 42.11
N MET A 116 33.71 -18.43 41.72
CA MET A 116 33.54 -19.78 42.32
C MET A 116 34.04 -20.95 41.47
N ALA A 117 34.50 -20.73 40.23
CA ALA A 117 35.10 -21.79 39.42
C ALA A 117 36.42 -22.29 40.05
N ASP A 118 37.21 -21.37 40.60
CA ASP A 118 38.50 -21.65 41.24
C ASP A 118 38.33 -22.45 42.55
N ALA A 119 37.30 -22.15 43.34
CA ALA A 119 37.02 -22.85 44.60
C ALA A 119 36.76 -24.36 44.42
N THR A 120 36.17 -24.77 43.29
CA THR A 120 35.92 -26.19 43.00
C THR A 120 37.14 -26.91 42.42
N GLN A 121 38.07 -26.21 41.76
CA GLN A 121 39.35 -26.77 41.35
C GLN A 121 40.29 -26.98 42.53
N ALA A 122 40.30 -26.06 43.50
CA ALA A 122 41.10 -26.21 44.71
C ALA A 122 40.74 -27.51 45.47
N TYR A 123 39.45 -27.84 45.60
CA TYR A 123 39.04 -29.08 46.28
C TYR A 123 39.54 -30.35 45.59
N ARG A 124 39.66 -30.35 44.25
CA ARG A 124 40.20 -31.50 43.49
C ARG A 124 41.72 -31.63 43.58
N LEU A 125 42.43 -30.58 43.98
CA LEU A 125 43.89 -30.62 44.22
C LEU A 125 44.25 -31.13 45.63
N PHE A 126 43.29 -31.16 46.55
CA PHE A 126 43.48 -31.60 47.94
C PHE A 126 42.89 -32.99 48.26
N ALA A 127 42.31 -33.69 47.27
CA ALA A 127 41.84 -35.07 47.36
C ALA A 127 42.76 -35.99 46.55
#